data_AF-A0A4Y7U5U7-F1
#
_entry.id   AF-A0A4Y7U5U7-F1
#
_cell.length_a   1.000
_cell.length_b   1.000
_cell.length_c   1.000
_cell.angle_alpha   90.00
_cell.angle_beta   90.00
_cell.angle_gamma   90.00
#
_symmetry.space_group_name_H-M   'P 1'
#
loop_
_entity.id
_entity.type
_entity.pdbx_description
1 polymer ?
#
loop_
_entity_poly.entity_id
_entity_poly.type
_entity_poly.pdbx_seq_one_letter_code
_entity_poly.pdbx_strand_id
1 'polypeptide(L)'
;FLMNVEIRPRAEYTSNYILPPNDSIDPYFYITQRNRISMQYAREKWLVKSDLQEIHLWDQNNKASKVGSLSFYQLFFETKFKSINVRLGRQSILLDNGRLFSDAPWAQQGRAHEGIRIMKSSKYFSNDFFFLFT
;
A
#
# COMPACT_ATOMS: atom_id res chain seq x y z
N PHE A 1 6.63 -18.15 -10.13
CA PHE A 1 5.55 -17.80 -9.20
C PHE A 1 6.19 -17.45 -7.87
N LEU A 2 5.72 -16.40 -7.20
CA LEU A 2 6.21 -15.95 -5.90
C LEU A 2 5.02 -15.71 -4.98
N MET A 3 5.16 -16.11 -3.72
CA MET A 3 4.18 -15.87 -2.67
C MET A 3 4.90 -15.37 -1.43
N ASN A 4 4.40 -14.29 -0.83
CA ASN A 4 4.94 -13.71 0.40
C ASN A 4 3.81 -13.50 1.39
N VAL A 5 4.13 -13.64 2.67
CA VAL A 5 3.21 -13.33 3.78
C VAL A 5 3.90 -12.32 4.68
N GLU A 6 3.20 -11.22 4.97
CA GLU A 6 3.61 -10.21 5.93
C GLU A 6 2.64 -10.21 7.11
N ILE A 7 3.19 -10.27 8.32
CA ILE A 7 2.47 -10.02 9.56
C ILE A 7 3.22 -8.89 10.28
N ARG A 8 2.55 -7.75 10.48
CA ARG A 8 3.15 -6.53 11.01
C ARG A 8 2.27 -5.93 12.12
N PRO A 9 2.40 -6.38 13.37
CA PRO A 9 1.79 -5.73 14.52
C PRO A 9 2.50 -4.41 14.84
N ARG A 10 1.78 -3.46 15.42
CA ARG A 10 2.28 -2.20 15.93
C ARG A 10 1.46 -1.77 17.13
N ALA A 11 2.13 -1.59 18.26
CA ALA A 11 1.57 -0.95 19.43
C ALA A 11 1.84 0.56 19.37
N GLU A 12 0.81 1.38 19.56
CA GLU A 12 0.92 2.83 19.57
C GLU A 12 0.34 3.34 20.90
N TYR A 13 1.16 4.06 21.67
CA TYR A 13 0.73 4.84 22.83
C TYR A 13 0.72 6.30 22.41
N THR A 14 -0.43 6.94 22.47
CA THR A 14 -0.60 8.31 22.01
C THR A 14 -1.03 9.21 23.16
N SER A 15 -0.39 10.36 23.26
CA SER A 15 -0.71 11.40 24.23
C SER A 15 -0.57 12.75 23.53
N ASN A 16 -1.70 13.44 23.33
CA ASN A 16 -1.76 14.85 22.92
C ASN A 16 -0.97 15.26 21.65
N TYR A 17 -0.86 14.39 20.63
CA TYR A 17 -0.01 14.70 19.46
C TYR A 17 -0.66 15.56 18.34
N ILE A 18 -1.99 15.73 18.33
CA ILE A 18 -2.73 16.51 17.31
C ILE A 18 -3.38 17.77 17.90
N LEU A 19 -3.41 17.90 19.23
CA LEU A 19 -4.22 18.94 19.87
C LEU A 19 -3.51 20.29 19.98
N PRO A 20 -4.27 21.41 19.91
CA PRO A 20 -3.78 22.72 20.35
C PRO A 20 -3.29 22.68 21.80
N PRO A 21 -2.39 23.59 22.21
CA PRO A 21 -1.80 23.59 23.56
C PRO A 21 -2.82 23.69 24.71
N ASN A 22 -4.05 24.13 24.43
CA ASN A 22 -5.10 24.35 25.43
C ASN A 22 -6.13 23.21 25.50
N ASP A 23 -6.00 22.20 24.63
CA ASP A 23 -6.83 21.01 24.64
C ASP A 23 -6.02 19.83 25.19
N SER A 24 -6.68 18.95 25.95
CA SER A 24 -6.09 17.70 26.41
C SER A 24 -7.02 16.53 26.11
N ILE A 25 -6.48 15.44 25.57
CA ILE A 25 -7.14 14.14 25.61
C ILE A 25 -6.44 13.24 26.61
N ASP A 26 -7.21 12.33 27.21
CA ASP A 26 -6.61 11.22 27.94
C ASP A 26 -5.74 10.39 26.98
N PRO A 27 -4.50 10.03 27.38
CA PRO A 27 -3.68 9.14 26.59
C PRO A 27 -4.42 7.84 26.30
N TYR A 28 -4.27 7.34 25.08
CA TYR A 28 -4.84 6.06 24.71
C TYR A 28 -3.80 5.17 24.04
N PHE A 29 -3.97 3.88 24.30
CA PHE A 29 -3.18 2.80 23.77
C PHE A 29 -4.04 2.01 22.80
N TYR A 30 -3.42 1.52 21.73
CA TYR A 30 -4.05 0.58 20.82
C TYR A 30 -2.98 -0.21 20.07
N ILE A 31 -3.37 -1.38 19.56
CA ILE A 31 -2.51 -2.18 18.69
C ILE A 31 -3.19 -2.34 17.34
N THR A 32 -2.44 -2.10 16.28
CA THR A 32 -2.84 -2.36 14.90
C THR A 32 -2.00 -3.48 14.32
N GLN A 33 -2.57 -4.34 13.49
CA GLN A 33 -1.84 -5.41 12.84
C GLN A 33 -2.20 -5.47 11.37
N ARG A 34 -1.19 -5.35 10.49
CA ARG A 34 -1.35 -5.65 9.08
C ARG A 34 -0.99 -7.09 8.81
N ASN A 35 -1.94 -7.82 8.23
CA ASN A 35 -1.70 -9.09 7.56
C ASN A 35 -1.76 -8.84 6.05
N ARG A 36 -0.74 -9.27 5.30
CA ARG A 36 -0.75 -9.16 3.83
C ARG A 36 -0.25 -10.45 3.20
N ILE A 37 -1.07 -11.01 2.32
CA ILE A 37 -0.70 -12.16 1.49
C ILE A 37 -0.51 -11.65 0.07
N SER A 38 0.72 -11.73 -0.41
CA SER A 38 1.14 -11.26 -1.73
C SER A 38 1.38 -12.45 -2.64
N MET A 39 0.71 -12.46 -3.79
CA MET A 39 0.89 -13.45 -4.84
C MET A 39 1.32 -12.74 -6.13
N GLN A 40 2.38 -13.24 -6.74
CA GLN A 40 2.91 -12.72 -7.98
C GLN A 40 3.19 -13.84 -8.98
N TYR A 41 2.61 -13.72 -10.16
CA TYR A 41 2.88 -14.58 -11.30
C TYR A 41 3.51 -13.77 -12.42
N ALA A 42 4.74 -14.14 -12.80
CA ALA A 42 5.47 -13.51 -13.89
C ALA A 42 5.82 -14.57 -14.94
N ARG A 43 5.51 -14.29 -16.21
CA ARG A 43 5.84 -15.15 -17.35
C ARG A 43 6.09 -14.29 -18.59
N GLU A 44 7.33 -14.26 -19.07
CA GLU A 44 7.80 -13.54 -20.27
C GLU A 44 7.31 -12.09 -20.38
N LYS A 45 6.10 -11.90 -20.91
CA LYS A 45 5.47 -10.59 -21.17
C LYS A 45 4.42 -10.22 -20.14
N TRP A 46 4.03 -11.11 -19.24
CA TRP A 46 2.91 -10.94 -18.33
C TRP A 46 3.37 -10.93 -16.87
N LEU A 47 2.82 -10.02 -16.08
CA LEU A 47 2.98 -9.94 -14.64
C LEU A 47 1.61 -9.68 -14.01
N VAL A 48 1.13 -10.64 -13.23
CA VAL A 48 -0.08 -10.49 -12.41
C VAL A 48 0.38 -10.39 -10.96
N LYS A 49 -0.16 -9.41 -10.23
CA LYS A 49 0.10 -9.27 -8.80
C LYS A 49 -1.20 -9.02 -8.04
N SER A 50 -1.37 -9.72 -6.92
CA SER A 50 -2.47 -9.57 -6.00
C SER A 50 -1.94 -9.56 -4.57
N ASP A 51 -2.24 -8.51 -3.82
CA ASP A 51 -1.87 -8.34 -2.42
C ASP A 51 -3.17 -8.23 -1.60
N LEU A 52 -3.67 -9.34 -1.06
CA LEU A 52 -4.79 -9.32 -0.12
C LEU A 52 -4.29 -8.81 1.23
N GLN A 53 -4.95 -7.78 1.75
CA GLN A 53 -4.56 -7.10 2.98
C GLN A 53 -5.72 -7.04 3.96
N GLU A 54 -5.44 -7.39 5.20
CA GLU A 54 -6.31 -7.20 6.34
C GLU A 54 -5.60 -6.30 7.36
N ILE A 55 -6.29 -5.27 7.85
CA ILE A 55 -5.86 -4.49 9.01
C ILE A 55 -6.75 -4.84 10.18
N HIS A 56 -6.15 -5.42 11.21
CA HIS A 56 -6.82 -5.80 12.43
C HIS A 56 -6.53 -4.80 13.55
N LEU A 57 -7.55 -4.53 14.37
CA LEU A 57 -7.48 -3.60 15.49
C LEU A 57 -7.66 -4.37 16.80
N TRP A 58 -6.73 -4.19 17.72
CA TRP A 58 -6.79 -4.74 19.06
C TRP A 58 -6.81 -3.62 20.08
N ASP A 59 -7.65 -3.81 21.10
CA ASP A 59 -7.72 -2.97 22.30
C ASP A 59 -7.77 -1.46 22.00
N GLN A 60 -8.63 -1.08 21.05
CA GLN A 60 -8.83 0.33 20.72
C GLN A 60 -9.91 0.90 21.65
N ASN A 61 -9.50 1.68 22.66
CA ASN A 61 -10.39 2.31 23.65
C ASN A 61 -11.24 1.28 24.42
N ASN A 62 -10.61 0.23 24.95
CA ASN A 62 -11.27 -0.88 25.67
C ASN A 62 -12.35 -1.61 24.84
N LYS A 63 -12.30 -1.54 23.51
CA LYS A 63 -13.20 -2.28 22.62
C LYS A 63 -12.63 -3.65 22.30
N ALA A 64 -13.53 -4.61 22.09
CA ALA A 64 -13.17 -5.93 21.60
C ALA A 64 -12.43 -5.84 20.25
N SER A 65 -11.51 -6.79 20.04
CA SER A 65 -10.73 -6.88 18.82
C SER A 65 -11.65 -7.05 17.60
N LYS A 66 -11.33 -6.37 16.50
CA LYS A 66 -12.11 -6.40 15.26
C LYS A 66 -11.25 -6.23 14.03
N VAL A 67 -11.75 -6.75 12.91
CA VAL A 67 -11.22 -6.43 11.57
C VAL A 67 -11.57 -4.97 11.27
N GLY A 68 -10.54 -4.14 11.07
CA GLY A 68 -10.69 -2.73 10.71
C GLY A 68 -10.90 -2.54 9.21
N SER A 69 -10.13 -3.25 8.38
CA SER A 69 -10.30 -3.27 6.93
C SER A 69 -9.88 -4.60 6.32
N LEU A 70 -10.54 -4.99 5.24
CA LEU A 70 -10.15 -6.09 4.37
C LEU A 70 -10.24 -5.59 2.92
N SER A 71 -9.10 -5.51 2.24
CA SER A 71 -9.04 -4.97 0.88
C SER A 71 -7.85 -5.53 0.11
N PHE A 72 -7.80 -5.27 -1.20
CA PHE A 72 -6.55 -5.45 -1.95
C PHE A 72 -5.66 -4.22 -1.80
N TYR A 73 -4.40 -4.40 -1.42
CA TYR A 73 -3.40 -3.33 -1.44
C TYR A 73 -2.93 -3.06 -2.88
N GLN A 74 -2.64 -4.13 -3.62
CA GLN A 74 -2.36 -4.10 -5.05
C GLN A 74 -3.16 -5.21 -5.71
N LEU A 75 -3.69 -4.93 -6.89
CA LEU A 75 -4.35 -5.89 -7.75
C LEU A 75 -4.22 -5.38 -9.17
N PHE A 76 -3.17 -5.82 -9.86
CA PHE A 76 -2.89 -5.34 -11.20
C PHE A 76 -2.43 -6.44 -12.13
N PHE A 77 -2.62 -6.13 -13.40
CA PHE A 77 -2.04 -6.84 -14.52
C PHE A 77 -1.09 -5.92 -15.27
N GLU A 78 0.10 -6.41 -15.55
CA GLU A 78 1.10 -5.74 -16.37
C GLU A 78 1.47 -6.61 -17.56
N THR A 79 1.59 -5.96 -18.70
CA THR A 79 2.03 -6.59 -19.95
C THR A 79 3.08 -5.77 -20.68
N LYS A 80 3.92 -6.45 -21.45
CA LYS A 80 4.96 -5.84 -22.28
C LYS A 80 4.67 -5.98 -23.77
N PHE A 81 4.53 -4.84 -24.44
CA PHE A 81 4.43 -4.73 -25.90
C PHE A 81 5.70 -4.04 -26.45
N LYS A 82 6.54 -4.80 -27.16
CA LYS A 82 7.86 -4.34 -27.64
C LYS A 82 8.71 -3.78 -26.49
N SER A 83 8.90 -2.47 -26.42
CA SER A 83 9.67 -1.76 -25.40
C SER A 83 8.79 -0.97 -24.42
N ILE A 84 7.46 -1.15 -24.46
CA ILE A 84 6.49 -0.43 -23.62
C ILE A 84 5.85 -1.44 -22.67
N ASN A 85 5.88 -1.13 -21.38
CA ASN A 85 5.14 -1.86 -20.36
C ASN A 85 3.85 -1.10 -20.04
N VAL A 86 2.73 -1.79 -19.97
CA VAL A 86 1.44 -1.23 -19.59
C VAL A 86 0.93 -1.99 -18.38
N ARG A 87 0.60 -1.27 -17.31
CA ARG A 87 0.03 -1.81 -16.07
C ARG A 87 -1.36 -1.24 -15.85
N LEU A 88 -2.32 -2.12 -15.59
CA LEU A 88 -3.74 -1.83 -15.38
C LEU A 88 -4.20 -2.37 -14.03
N GLY A 89 -4.91 -1.55 -13.26
CA GLY A 89 -5.50 -1.92 -11.97
C GLY A 89 -4.84 -1.20 -10.79
N ARG A 90 -5.13 -1.69 -9.58
CA ARG A 90 -4.67 -1.11 -8.32
C ARG A 90 -3.19 -1.32 -8.12
N GLN A 91 -2.43 -0.24 -8.01
CA GLN A 91 -0.98 -0.27 -7.91
C GLN A 91 -0.45 0.74 -6.89
N SER A 92 0.61 0.34 -6.17
CA SER A 92 1.40 1.27 -5.37
C SER A 92 2.41 1.99 -6.28
N ILE A 93 2.65 3.27 -5.98
CA ILE A 93 3.57 4.11 -6.76
C ILE A 93 4.54 4.77 -5.79
N LEU A 94 5.83 4.65 -6.10
CA LEU A 94 6.91 5.29 -5.38
C LEU A 94 7.76 6.05 -6.41
N LEU A 95 7.77 7.37 -6.30
CA LEU A 95 8.56 8.26 -7.16
C LEU A 95 9.44 9.14 -6.29
N ASP A 96 10.71 9.27 -6.71
CA ASP A 96 11.74 10.04 -5.99
C ASP A 96 11.77 9.75 -4.48
N ASN A 97 11.90 8.47 -4.13
CA ASN A 97 11.90 8.00 -2.73
C ASN A 97 10.71 8.48 -1.89
N GLY A 98 9.57 8.75 -2.51
CA GLY A 98 8.35 9.20 -1.83
C GLY A 98 8.16 10.71 -1.79
N ARG A 99 9.07 11.52 -2.34
CA ARG A 99 8.94 12.99 -2.33
C ARG A 99 7.86 13.49 -3.29
N LEU A 100 7.85 12.94 -4.50
CA LEU A 100 6.83 13.28 -5.50
C LEU A 100 5.59 12.41 -5.35
N PHE A 101 5.78 11.12 -5.10
CA PHE A 101 4.68 10.18 -4.89
C PHE A 101 5.11 9.05 -3.97
N SER A 102 4.33 8.78 -2.92
CA SER A 102 4.67 7.78 -1.91
C SER A 102 3.55 6.76 -1.74
N ASP A 103 3.96 5.50 -1.66
CA ASP A 103 3.16 4.35 -1.27
C ASP A 103 2.92 4.27 0.25
N ALA A 104 3.48 5.21 1.03
CA ALA A 104 3.36 5.35 2.47
C ALA A 104 3.48 4.01 3.23
N PRO A 105 4.63 3.31 3.14
CA PRO A 105 4.78 1.95 3.67
C PRO A 105 4.75 1.91 5.20
N TRP A 106 4.96 3.08 5.83
CA TRP A 106 4.84 3.31 7.27
C TRP A 106 3.39 3.36 7.75
N ALA A 107 2.40 3.65 6.90
CA ALA A 107 1.00 3.55 7.29
C ALA A 107 0.58 2.09 7.27
N GLN A 108 -0.29 1.67 8.21
CA GLN A 108 -0.80 0.30 8.23
C GLN A 108 -1.50 -0.04 6.92
N GLN A 109 -2.42 0.81 6.43
CA GLN A 109 -3.12 0.56 5.17
C GLN A 109 -2.21 0.66 3.92
N GLY A 110 -1.16 1.49 3.97
CA GLY A 110 -0.40 1.90 2.78
C GLY A 110 -1.24 2.74 1.80
N ARG A 111 -0.60 3.24 0.74
CA ARG A 111 -1.27 3.97 -0.35
C ARG A 111 -1.12 3.23 -1.67
N ALA A 112 -2.23 3.15 -2.39
CA ALA A 112 -2.31 2.57 -3.73
C ALA A 112 -3.50 3.19 -4.46
N HIS A 113 -3.40 3.27 -5.79
CA HIS A 113 -4.38 3.92 -6.65
C HIS A 113 -4.82 2.97 -7.76
N GLU A 114 -6.07 3.09 -8.19
CA GLU A 114 -6.55 2.46 -9.41
C GLU A 114 -6.07 3.27 -10.61
N GLY A 115 -5.77 2.59 -11.71
CA GLY A 115 -5.46 3.31 -12.94
C GLY A 115 -4.62 2.54 -13.95
N ILE A 116 -4.07 3.33 -14.87
CA ILE A 116 -3.26 2.89 -15.99
C ILE A 116 -1.89 3.54 -15.87
N ARG A 117 -0.83 2.74 -15.95
CA ARG A 117 0.56 3.20 -16.00
C ARG A 117 1.23 2.68 -17.27
N ILE A 118 1.82 3.57 -18.05
CA ILE A 118 2.59 3.25 -19.25
C ILE A 118 4.04 3.60 -18.97
N MET A 119 4.93 2.61 -19.08
CA MET A 119 6.35 2.75 -18.73
C MET A 119 7.20 2.43 -19.96
N LYS A 120 8.18 3.29 -20.23
CA LYS A 120 9.17 3.08 -21.29
C LYS A 120 10.55 3.46 -20.78
N SER A 121 11.42 2.47 -20.69
CA SER A 121 12.82 2.65 -20.30
C SER A 121 13.75 2.46 -21.50
N SER A 122 14.77 3.30 -21.58
CA SER A 122 15.84 3.31 -22.59
C SER A 122 17.18 3.57 -21.90
N LYS A 123 18.30 3.49 -22.64
CA LYS A 123 19.65 3.65 -22.06
C LYS A 123 19.84 4.98 -21.31
N TYR A 124 19.20 6.06 -21.76
CA TYR A 124 19.38 7.41 -21.21
C TYR A 124 18.11 7.98 -20.56
N PHE A 125 16.93 7.47 -20.92
CA PHE A 125 15.65 8.00 -20.46
C PHE A 125 14.74 6.91 -19.92
N SER A 126 14.10 7.19 -18.79
CA SER A 126 12.98 6.42 -18.26
C SER A 126 11.76 7.33 -18.17
N ASN A 127 10.71 7.00 -18.91
CA ASN A 127 9.47 7.78 -18.95
C ASN A 127 8.33 6.93 -18.44
N ASP A 128 7.58 7.49 -17.49
CA ASP A 128 6.37 6.90 -16.95
C ASP A 128 5.20 7.88 -17.08
N PHE A 129 4.12 7.42 -17.70
CA PHE A 129 2.87 8.13 -17.77
C PHE A 129 1.84 7.45 -16.88
N PHE A 130 1.14 8.23 -16.06
CA PHE A 130 0.16 7.76 -15.10
C PHE A 130 -1.19 8.40 -15.38
N PHE A 131 -2.23 7.58 -15.44
CA PHE A 131 -3.61 8.01 -15.33
C PHE A 131 -4.23 7.28 -14.16
N LEU A 132 -4.41 7.98 -13.03
CA LEU A 132 -4.81 7.39 -11.75
C LEU A 132 -6.12 8.02 -11.27
N PHE A 133 -6.93 7.20 -10.63
CA PHE A 133 -8.16 7.61 -9.95
C PHE A 133 -8.31 6.82 -8.65
N THR A 134 -9.15 7.30 -7.76
CA THR A 134 -9.40 6.71 -6.44
C THR A 134 -10.83 6.93 -6.06
#